data_AF-A0A7Y5VP05-F1
#
_entry.id   AF-A0A7Y5VP05-F1
#
_cell.length_a   1.000
_cell.length_b   1.000
_cell.length_c   1.000
_cell.angle_alpha   90.00
_cell.angle_beta   90.00
_cell.angle_gamma   90.00
#
_symmetry.space_group_name_H-M   'P 1'
#
loop_
_entity.id
_entity.type
_entity.pdbx_description
1 polymer ?
#
loop_
_entity_poly.entity_id
_entity_poly.type
_entity_poly.pdbx_seq_one_letter_code
_entity_poly.pdbx_strand_id
1 'polypeptide(L)'
;MSFHFVDPETYAKYKDEVLRLSDSFQISIHEHLKPGQRGRPLSDAEIAEKLKLDVRVVREIRVVAERDYYPVDEWEKALEFKRNACLEYSKRGMSYATGKYVKKKQDGA
;
A
#
# COMPACT_ATOMS: atom_id res chain seq x y z
N MET A 1 -3.71 -24.57 -17.73
CA MET A 1 -3.74 -23.66 -16.58
C MET A 1 -5.19 -23.56 -16.13
N SER A 2 -5.52 -24.01 -14.92
CA SER A 2 -6.88 -23.84 -14.39
C SER A 2 -7.04 -22.40 -13.90
N PHE A 3 -8.12 -21.73 -14.32
CA PHE A 3 -8.48 -20.43 -13.77
C PHE A 3 -8.96 -20.64 -12.34
N HIS A 4 -8.31 -19.99 -11.38
CA HIS A 4 -8.78 -19.93 -10.00
C HIS A 4 -9.75 -18.75 -9.89
N PHE A 5 -10.95 -18.99 -9.39
CA PHE A 5 -12.00 -17.99 -9.27
C PHE A 5 -12.47 -17.92 -7.82
N VAL A 6 -12.53 -16.70 -7.27
CA VAL A 6 -13.13 -16.44 -5.96
C VAL A 6 -14.54 -15.92 -6.19
N ASP A 7 -15.51 -16.51 -5.51
CA ASP A 7 -16.89 -16.06 -5.63
C ASP A 7 -17.06 -14.66 -5.02
N PRO A 8 -17.96 -13.82 -5.59
CA PRO A 8 -18.17 -12.46 -5.12
C PRO A 8 -18.57 -12.33 -3.64
N GLU A 9 -19.25 -13.34 -3.10
CA GLU A 9 -19.70 -13.32 -1.69
C GLU A 9 -18.52 -13.50 -0.73
N THR A 10 -17.63 -14.46 -1.02
CA THR A 10 -16.36 -14.65 -0.30
C THR A 10 -15.48 -13.42 -0.41
N TYR A 11 -15.37 -12.82 -1.60
CA TYR A 11 -14.64 -11.56 -1.76
C TYR A 11 -15.21 -10.44 -0.88
N ALA A 12 -16.51 -10.17 -0.98
CA ALA A 12 -17.16 -9.11 -0.21
C ALA A 12 -17.04 -9.32 1.30
N LYS A 13 -17.09 -10.57 1.76
CA LYS A 13 -16.99 -10.93 3.18
C LYS A 13 -15.59 -10.72 3.76
N TYR A 14 -14.54 -11.06 3.01
CA TYR A 14 -13.18 -11.12 3.54
C TYR A 14 -12.26 -9.99 3.05
N LYS A 15 -12.65 -9.19 2.05
CA LYS A 15 -11.79 -8.14 1.47
C LYS A 15 -11.21 -7.19 2.52
N ASP A 16 -12.03 -6.67 3.42
CA ASP A 16 -11.60 -5.62 4.36
C ASP A 16 -10.65 -6.19 5.42
N GLU A 17 -10.89 -7.44 5.82
CA GLU A 17 -10.04 -8.13 6.79
C GLU A 17 -8.71 -8.56 6.17
N VAL A 18 -8.71 -9.07 4.94
CA VAL A 18 -7.49 -9.41 4.19
C VAL A 18 -6.66 -8.16 3.94
N LEU A 19 -7.27 -7.05 3.52
CA LEU A 19 -6.56 -5.78 3.34
C LEU A 19 -5.95 -5.30 4.66
N ARG A 20 -6.70 -5.27 5.75
CA ARG A 20 -6.18 -4.82 7.06
C ARG A 20 -4.98 -5.63 7.56
N LEU A 21 -4.90 -6.91 7.19
CA LEU A 21 -3.81 -7.80 7.58
C LEU A 21 -2.62 -7.78 6.61
N SER A 22 -2.80 -7.26 5.40
CA SER A 22 -1.77 -7.24 4.36
C SER A 22 -0.78 -6.09 4.52
N ASP A 23 0.43 -6.32 4.01
CA ASP A 23 1.54 -5.36 4.03
C ASP A 23 1.21 -4.03 3.32
N SER A 24 0.41 -4.10 2.26
CA SER A 24 0.03 -2.94 1.46
C SER A 24 -0.81 -1.89 2.20
N PHE A 25 -1.42 -2.29 3.33
CA PHE A 25 -2.24 -1.43 4.20
C PHE A 25 -1.67 -1.25 5.59
N GLN A 26 -0.86 -2.21 6.04
CA GLN A 26 -0.15 -2.07 7.29
C GLN A 26 1.04 -1.13 7.09
N ILE A 27 0.82 0.11 7.51
CA ILE A 27 1.86 1.11 7.57
C ILE A 27 2.99 0.54 8.44
N SER A 28 4.14 0.39 7.80
CA SER A 28 5.39 -0.11 8.36
C SER A 28 5.60 0.31 9.82
N ILE A 29 6.09 -0.63 10.63
CA ILE A 29 6.69 -0.45 11.96
C ILE A 29 7.68 0.75 12.06
N HIS A 30 8.15 1.28 10.93
CA HIS A 30 9.07 2.40 10.83
C HIS A 30 8.43 3.79 10.71
N GLU A 31 7.12 3.92 10.54
CA GLU A 31 6.48 5.24 10.51
C GLU A 31 6.14 5.76 11.91
N HIS A 32 6.11 7.10 12.05
CA HIS A 32 5.81 7.85 13.28
C HIS A 32 4.35 7.69 13.78
N LEU A 33 3.74 6.52 13.60
CA LEU A 33 2.42 6.19 14.13
C LEU A 33 2.49 5.86 15.62
N LYS A 34 1.36 6.06 16.32
CA LYS A 34 1.23 5.78 17.75
C LYS A 34 1.45 4.27 18.00
N PRO A 35 2.03 3.86 19.15
CA PRO A 35 2.39 2.47 19.43
C PRO A 35 1.28 1.42 19.29
N GLY A 36 -0.01 1.79 19.41
CA GLY A 36 -1.15 0.88 19.23
C GLY A 36 -1.66 0.74 17.79
N GLN A 37 -1.12 1.50 16.85
CA GLN A 37 -1.47 1.43 15.42
C GLN A 37 -0.44 0.65 14.59
N ARG A 38 0.60 0.11 15.24
CA ARG A 38 1.68 -0.64 14.60
C ARG A 38 1.33 -2.13 14.63
N GLY A 39 1.10 -2.72 13.46
CA GLY A 39 0.91 -4.16 13.28
C GLY A 39 2.08 -4.75 12.49
N ARG A 40 2.43 -6.01 12.79
CA ARG A 40 3.28 -6.78 11.88
C ARG A 40 2.42 -7.22 10.68
N PRO A 41 2.82 -6.89 9.45
CA PRO A 41 2.13 -7.38 8.26
C PRO A 41 2.22 -8.90 8.18
N LEU A 42 1.09 -9.53 7.84
CA LEU A 42 1.01 -10.98 7.69
C LEU A 42 1.17 -11.37 6.22
N SER A 43 1.83 -12.50 6.00
CA SER A 43 1.89 -13.13 4.68
C SER A 43 0.55 -13.76 4.28
N ASP A 44 0.34 -14.01 2.98
CA ASP A 44 -0.87 -14.70 2.47
C ASP A 44 -1.13 -16.02 3.21
N ALA A 45 -0.07 -16.76 3.58
CA ALA A 45 -0.17 -18.02 4.31
C ALA A 45 -0.65 -17.82 5.76
N GLU A 46 -0.08 -16.85 6.47
CA GLU A 46 -0.49 -16.52 7.85
C GLU A 46 -1.93 -15.98 7.89
N ILE A 47 -2.34 -15.20 6.88
CA ILE A 47 -3.72 -14.71 6.74
C ILE A 47 -4.65 -15.89 6.45
N ALA A 48 -4.27 -16.82 5.57
CA ALA A 48 -5.04 -18.01 5.24
C ALA A 48 -5.26 -18.91 6.47
N GLU A 49 -4.22 -19.15 7.27
CA GLU A 49 -4.33 -19.89 8.53
C GLU A 49 -5.29 -19.20 9.51
N LYS A 50 -5.16 -17.87 9.65
CA LYS A 50 -5.99 -17.08 10.56
C LYS A 50 -7.47 -17.05 10.15
N LEU A 51 -7.75 -16.90 8.87
CA LEU A 51 -9.10 -16.80 8.32
C LEU A 51 -9.71 -18.16 7.95
N LYS A 52 -8.93 -19.24 8.07
CA LYS A 52 -9.29 -20.60 7.64
C LYS A 52 -9.72 -20.65 6.17
N LEU A 53 -8.94 -19.98 5.32
CA LEU A 53 -9.14 -19.91 3.87
C LEU A 53 -8.01 -20.62 3.13
N ASP A 54 -8.23 -20.93 1.86
CA ASP A 54 -7.14 -21.36 0.98
C ASP A 54 -6.21 -20.17 0.66
N VAL A 55 -4.90 -20.42 0.63
CA VAL A 55 -3.89 -19.38 0.36
C VAL A 55 -4.12 -18.71 -1.00
N ARG A 56 -4.61 -19.44 -2.01
CA ARG A 56 -4.92 -18.88 -3.34
C ARG A 56 -6.12 -17.95 -3.28
N VAL A 57 -7.12 -18.27 -2.46
CA VAL A 57 -8.28 -17.39 -2.22
C VAL A 57 -7.83 -16.09 -1.55
N VAL A 58 -7.03 -16.18 -0.50
CA VAL A 58 -6.49 -14.99 0.18
C VAL A 58 -5.68 -14.12 -0.77
N ARG A 59 -4.80 -14.74 -1.58
CA ARG A 59 -3.98 -14.02 -2.56
C ARG A 59 -4.83 -13.28 -3.59
N GLU A 60 -5.84 -13.94 -4.14
CA GLU A 60 -6.74 -13.32 -5.13
C GLU A 60 -7.50 -12.14 -4.51
N ILE A 61 -8.09 -12.33 -3.32
CA ILE A 61 -8.77 -11.27 -2.59
C ILE A 61 -7.83 -10.10 -2.35
N ARG A 62 -6.61 -10.36 -1.88
CA ARG A 62 -5.63 -9.32 -1.59
C ARG A 62 -5.31 -8.49 -2.84
N VAL A 63 -4.99 -9.14 -3.97
CA VAL A 63 -4.61 -8.45 -5.21
C VAL A 63 -5.75 -7.57 -5.74
N VAL A 64 -6.97 -8.10 -5.75
CA VAL A 64 -8.14 -7.36 -6.23
C VAL A 64 -8.47 -6.21 -5.27
N ALA A 65 -8.49 -6.48 -3.96
CA ALA A 65 -8.85 -5.48 -2.97
C ALA A 65 -7.82 -4.35 -2.84
N GLU A 66 -6.52 -4.64 -3.01
CA GLU A 66 -5.46 -3.63 -3.08
C GLU A 66 -5.67 -2.68 -4.27
N ARG A 67 -6.11 -3.22 -5.41
CA ARG A 67 -6.43 -2.43 -6.60
C ARG A 67 -7.71 -1.60 -6.43
N ASP A 68 -8.73 -2.17 -5.79
CA ASP A 68 -10.02 -1.50 -5.57
C ASP A 68 -9.94 -0.38 -4.54
N TYR A 69 -8.94 -0.41 -3.64
CA TYR A 69 -8.87 0.54 -2.55
C TYR A 69 -8.60 1.98 -2.99
N TYR A 70 -7.68 2.18 -3.94
CA TYR A 70 -7.34 3.52 -4.41
C TYR A 70 -8.19 3.89 -5.62
N PRO A 71 -8.98 4.97 -5.55
CA PRO A 71 -9.71 5.46 -6.72
C PRO A 71 -8.70 5.92 -7.79
N VAL A 72 -9.14 5.94 -9.04
CA VAL A 72 -8.32 6.34 -10.20
C VAL A 72 -7.63 7.70 -9.96
N ASP A 73 -8.33 8.64 -9.36
CA ASP A 73 -7.81 9.98 -9.05
C ASP A 73 -6.55 9.96 -8.17
N GLU A 74 -6.44 9.02 -7.21
CA GLU A 74 -5.22 8.89 -6.39
C GLU A 74 -4.03 8.38 -7.21
N TRP A 75 -4.29 7.52 -8.21
CA TRP A 75 -3.25 7.10 -9.15
C TRP A 75 -2.79 8.25 -10.05
N GLU A 76 -3.71 9.09 -10.51
CA GLU A 76 -3.39 10.28 -11.30
C GLU A 76 -2.53 11.27 -10.49
N LYS A 77 -2.91 11.56 -9.24
CA LYS A 77 -2.10 12.38 -8.33
C LYS A 77 -0.70 11.80 -8.12
N ALA A 78 -0.58 10.49 -7.98
CA ALA A 78 0.72 9.83 -7.84
C ALA A 78 1.58 9.97 -9.11
N LEU A 79 0.97 9.92 -10.30
CA LEU A 79 1.67 10.17 -11.57
C LEU A 79 2.15 11.61 -11.67
N GLU A 80 1.31 12.59 -11.31
CA GLU A 80 1.69 14.00 -11.26
C GLU A 80 2.83 14.26 -10.26
N PHE A 81 2.73 13.68 -9.06
CA PHE A 81 3.77 13.74 -8.03
C PHE A 81 5.12 13.30 -8.59
N LYS A 82 5.17 12.13 -9.25
CA LYS A 82 6.38 11.55 -9.84
C LYS A 82 6.89 12.39 -11.00
N ARG A 83 6.00 12.82 -11.90
CA ARG A 83 6.35 13.66 -13.04
C ARG A 83 6.99 14.97 -12.58
N ASN A 84 6.40 15.64 -11.60
CA ASN A 84 6.93 16.88 -11.05
C ASN A 84 8.29 16.67 -10.36
N ALA A 85 8.48 15.54 -9.66
CA ALA A 85 9.75 15.20 -9.03
C ALA A 85 10.86 15.01 -10.07
N CYS A 86 10.57 14.31 -11.17
CA CYS A 86 11.49 14.14 -12.29
C CYS A 86 11.80 15.47 -13.01
N LEU A 87 10.79 16.30 -13.25
CA LEU A 87 10.96 17.62 -13.89
C LEU A 87 11.78 18.59 -13.05
N GLU A 88 11.60 18.60 -11.73
CA GLU A 88 12.43 19.40 -10.83
C GLU A 88 13.87 18.89 -10.81
N TYR A 89 14.06 17.57 -10.72
CA TYR A 89 15.37 16.96 -10.75
C TYR A 89 16.12 17.29 -12.04
N SER A 90 15.47 17.21 -13.20
CA SER A 90 16.12 17.53 -14.48
C SER A 90 16.54 19.00 -14.58
N LYS A 91 15.80 19.92 -13.95
CA LYS A 91 16.11 21.36 -13.97
C LYS A 91 17.17 21.78 -12.95
N ARG A 92 17.17 21.19 -11.76
CA ARG A 92 17.95 21.66 -10.59
C ARG A 92 18.93 20.63 -10.04
N GLY A 93 18.96 19.42 -10.59
CA GLY A 93 19.73 18.30 -10.06
C GLY A 93 19.19 17.72 -8.74
N MET A 94 18.02 18.19 -8.29
CA MET A 94 17.40 17.76 -7.04
C MET A 94 15.87 17.74 -7.19
N SER A 95 15.22 16.65 -6.78
CA SER A 95 13.76 16.56 -6.79
C SER A 95 13.17 17.33 -5.61
N TYR A 96 11.98 17.89 -5.74
CA TYR A 96 11.30 18.54 -4.60
C TYR A 96 11.04 17.56 -3.45
N ALA A 97 10.80 16.28 -3.76
CA ALA A 97 10.57 15.22 -2.79
C ALA A 97 11.76 15.05 -1.84
N THR A 98 12.99 15.25 -2.34
CA THR A 98 14.22 15.24 -1.53
C THR A 98 14.57 16.64 -1.01
N GLY A 99 14.39 17.68 -1.82
CA GLY A 99 14.76 19.06 -1.50
C GLY A 99 14.05 19.63 -0.28
N LYS A 100 12.83 19.16 0.03
CA LYS A 100 12.11 19.55 1.25
C LYS A 100 12.89 19.24 2.54
N TYR A 101 13.69 18.18 2.57
CA TYR A 101 14.49 17.80 3.74
C TYR A 101 15.75 18.68 3.88
N VAL A 102 16.31 19.13 2.75
CA VAL A 102 17.47 20.03 2.74
C VAL A 102 17.08 21.42 3.22
N LYS A 103 15.94 21.96 2.73
CA LYS A 103 15.39 23.24 3.21
C LYS A 103 15.05 23.21 4.69
N LYS A 104 14.37 22.14 5.15
CA LYS A 104 14.03 21.98 6.58
C LYS A 104 15.27 21.95 7.49
N LYS A 105 16.41 21.46 6.99
CA LYS A 105 17.70 21.48 7.72
C LYS A 105 18.35 22.86 7.74
N GLN A 106 18.05 23.72 6.76
CA GLN A 106 18.53 25.11 6.69
C GLN A 106 17.66 26.07 7.51
N ASP A 107 16.35 25.86 7.55
CA ASP A 107 15.40 26.72 8.29
C ASP A 107 15.32 26.39 9.79
N GLY A 108 15.86 25.24 10.20
CA GLY A 108 15.92 24.79 11.60
C GLY A 108 17.32 24.94 12.24
N ALA A 109 18.23 25.68 11.60
CA ALA A 109 19.57 25.99 12.07
C ALA A 109 19.68 27.49 12.43
#